data_AF-A0A2A3X1D2-F1
#
_entry.id   AF-A0A2A3X1D2-F1
#
_cell.length_a   1.000
_cell.length_b   1.000
_cell.length_c   1.000
_cell.angle_alpha   90.00
_cell.angle_beta   90.00
_cell.angle_gamma   90.00
#
_symmetry.space_group_name_H-M   'P 1'
#
loop_
_entity.id
_entity.type
_entity.pdbx_description
1 polymer ?
#
loop_
_entity_poly.entity_id
_entity_poly.type
_entity_poly.pdbx_seq_one_letter_code
_entity_poly.pdbx_strand_id
1 'polypeptide(L)' 'MKHHRRRSKKPPVERVLCSETGKREYEHYDDAVHVALKRSRRAGPLRIYECPSCGSWHLTKRPDWGKPPAN' A
#
# COMPACT_ATOMS: atom_id res chain seq x y z
N MET A 1 -31.37 11.58 -21.78
CA MET A 1 -31.24 10.54 -20.74
C MET A 1 -29.82 10.61 -20.19
N LYS A 2 -29.64 11.00 -18.91
CA LYS A 2 -28.30 11.18 -18.32
C LYS A 2 -27.80 9.82 -17.82
N HIS A 3 -26.88 9.20 -18.55
CA HIS A 3 -26.21 7.97 -18.11
C HIS A 3 -25.26 8.32 -16.95
N HIS A 4 -25.77 8.24 -15.73
CA HIS A 4 -24.93 8.26 -14.53
C HIS A 4 -24.02 7.02 -14.60
N ARG A 5 -22.75 7.21 -15.00
CA ARG A 5 -21.72 6.18 -14.93
C ARG A 5 -21.69 5.65 -13.49
N ARG A 6 -22.20 4.44 -13.29
CA ARG A 6 -22.14 3.73 -12.01
C ARG A 6 -20.66 3.53 -11.69
N ARG A 7 -20.11 4.39 -10.83
CA ARG A 7 -18.78 4.21 -10.26
C ARG A 7 -18.85 2.92 -9.45
N SER A 8 -18.32 1.82 -10.00
CA SER A 8 -18.20 0.56 -9.28
C SER A 8 -17.56 0.84 -7.94
N LYS A 9 -18.35 0.71 -6.85
CA LYS A 9 -17.82 0.78 -5.49
C LYS A 9 -16.85 -0.39 -5.39
N LYS A 10 -15.55 -0.11 -5.40
CA LYS A 10 -14.53 -1.10 -5.06
C LYS A 10 -15.02 -1.80 -3.78
N PRO A 11 -15.04 -3.14 -3.72
CA PRO A 11 -15.44 -3.85 -2.52
C PRO A 11 -14.64 -3.30 -1.33
N PRO A 12 -15.20 -3.29 -0.11
CA PRO A 12 -14.44 -2.89 1.07
C PRO A 12 -13.26 -3.83 1.16
N VAL A 13 -12.09 -3.36 0.73
CA VAL A 13 -10.85 -4.14 0.73
C VAL A 13 -10.64 -4.54 2.18
N GLU A 14 -10.91 -5.80 2.48
CA GLU A 14 -10.68 -6.40 3.77
C GLU A 14 -9.25 -6.04 4.14
N ARG A 15 -9.03 -5.54 5.35
CA ARG A 15 -7.70 -5.03 5.74
C ARG A 15 -6.82 -6.23 6.05
N VAL A 16 -6.42 -6.95 5.01
CA VAL A 16 -5.49 -8.06 5.13
C VAL A 16 -4.17 -7.48 5.62
N LEU A 17 -3.71 -8.00 6.75
CA LEU A 17 -2.41 -7.70 7.31
C LEU A 17 -1.50 -8.86 6.96
N CYS A 18 -0.30 -8.54 6.52
CA CYS A 18 0.73 -9.53 6.29
C CYS A 18 1.11 -10.19 7.61
N SER A 19 0.99 -11.52 7.67
CA SER A 19 1.33 -12.30 8.87
C SER A 19 2.77 -12.11 9.32
N GLU A 20 3.70 -11.95 8.39
CA GLU A 20 5.14 -11.80 8.67
C GLU A 20 5.51 -10.39 9.15
N THR A 21 4.98 -9.36 8.48
CA THR A 21 5.38 -7.97 8.76
C THR A 21 4.41 -7.21 9.65
N GLY A 22 3.19 -7.73 9.85
CA GLY A 22 2.07 -7.05 10.49
C GLY A 22 1.58 -5.81 9.72
N LYS A 23 2.10 -5.58 8.50
CA LYS A 23 1.79 -4.40 7.70
C LYS A 23 0.54 -4.64 6.88
N ARG A 24 -0.13 -3.54 6.55
CA ARG A 24 -1.29 -3.58 5.66
C ARG A 24 -0.86 -3.92 4.24
N GLU A 25 -1.52 -4.94 3.70
CA GLU A 25 -1.37 -5.40 2.34
C GLU A 25 -2.19 -4.53 1.39
N TYR A 26 -1.58 -4.20 0.26
CA TYR A 26 -2.25 -3.56 -0.87
C TYR A 26 -2.03 -4.45 -2.09
N GLU A 27 -3.12 -5.02 -2.60
CA GLU A 27 -3.07 -5.87 -3.80
C GLU A 27 -2.62 -5.09 -5.04
N HIS A 28 -3.07 -3.83 -5.14
CA HIS A 28 -2.74 -2.96 -6.27
C HIS A 28 -1.77 -1.86 -5.86
N TYR A 29 -0.76 -1.65 -6.71
CA TYR A 29 0.21 -0.56 -6.53
C TYR A 29 -0.47 0.81 -6.45
N ASP A 30 -1.49 1.08 -7.27
CA ASP A 30 -2.23 2.35 -7.25
C ASP A 30 -2.89 2.64 -5.89
N ASP A 31 -3.43 1.61 -5.23
CA ASP A 31 -4.05 1.76 -3.92
C ASP A 31 -2.98 2.03 -2.85
N ALA A 32 -1.80 1.40 -2.97
CA ALA A 32 -0.64 1.70 -2.12
C ALA A 32 -0.17 3.15 -2.32
N VAL A 33 -0.05 3.63 -3.57
CA VAL A 33 0.35 5.01 -3.90
C VAL A 33 -0.62 6.01 -3.31
N HIS A 34 -1.93 5.80 -3.52
CA HIS A 34 -2.94 6.71 -3.01
C HIS A 34 -2.86 6.84 -1.48
N VAL A 35 -2.68 5.71 -0.77
CA VAL A 35 -2.58 5.74 0.68
C VAL A 35 -1.24 6.29 1.16
N ALA A 36 -0.14 5.99 0.46
CA ALA A 36 1.18 6.56 0.73
C ALA A 36 1.14 8.09 0.69
N LEU A 37 0.60 8.66 -0.40
CA LEU A 37 0.44 10.10 -0.58
C LEU A 37 -0.49 10.71 0.47
N LYS A 38 -1.60 10.04 0.78
CA LYS A 38 -2.54 10.53 1.80
C LYS A 38 -1.92 10.56 3.19
N ARG A 39 -1.18 9.52 3.56
CA ARG A 39 -0.52 9.41 4.87
C ARG A 39 0.74 10.27 4.95
N SER A 40 1.45 10.47 3.85
CA SER A 40 2.70 11.22 3.86
C SER A 40 2.52 12.67 4.25
N ARG A 41 1.35 13.24 3.91
CA ARG A 41 0.93 14.58 4.35
C ARG A 41 0.87 14.77 5.86
N ARG A 42 0.72 13.70 6.64
CA ARG A 42 0.63 13.75 8.11
C ARG A 42 1.82 13.12 8.81
N ALA A 43 2.39 12.06 8.24
CA ALA A 43 3.40 11.23 8.88
C ALA A 43 4.79 11.31 8.23
N GLY A 44 4.97 12.16 7.23
CA GLY A 44 6.20 12.26 6.44
C GLY A 44 6.26 11.28 5.26
N PRO A 45 7.23 11.41 4.35
CA PRO A 45 7.31 10.63 3.12
C PRO A 45 7.28 9.12 3.39
N LEU A 46 6.35 8.43 2.72
CA LEU A 46 6.22 6.97 2.76
C LEU A 46 6.67 6.39 1.42
N ARG A 47 7.40 5.28 1.50
CA ARG A 47 7.81 4.50 0.34
C ARG A 47 6.95 3.25 0.22
N ILE A 48 6.85 2.77 -1.02
CA ILE A 48 6.05 1.60 -1.39
C ILE A 48 7.04 0.52 -1.83
N TYR A 49 6.82 -0.70 -1.38
CA TYR A 49 7.63 -1.85 -1.77
C TYR A 49 6.76 -3.10 -1.88
N GLU A 50 7.20 -4.06 -2.69
CA GLU A 50 6.57 -5.38 -2.78
C GLU A 50 7.14 -6.32 -1.71
N CYS A 51 6.27 -6.92 -0.91
CA CYS A 51 6.69 -7.80 0.16
C CYS A 51 7.08 -9.17 -0.40
N PRO A 52 8.33 -9.65 -0.24
CA PRO A 52 8.73 -10.96 -0.76
C PRO A 52 7.98 -12.13 -0.11
N SER A 53 7.47 -11.95 1.12
CA SER A 53 6.74 -12.99 1.84
C SER A 53 5.31 -13.19 1.35
N CYS A 54 4.58 -12.12 1.01
CA CYS A 54 3.15 -12.21 0.64
C CYS A 54 2.85 -11.73 -0.79
N GLY A 55 3.82 -11.17 -1.52
CA GLY A 55 3.64 -10.63 -2.86
C GLY A 55 2.82 -9.33 -2.94
N SER A 56 2.32 -8.84 -1.81
CA SER A 56 1.51 -7.62 -1.74
C SER A 56 2.36 -6.36 -1.55
N TRP A 57 1.83 -5.22 -1.98
CA TRP A 57 2.46 -3.92 -1.79
C TRP A 57 2.29 -3.43 -0.35
N HIS A 58 3.39 -2.97 0.26
CA HIS A 58 3.44 -2.45 1.61
C HIS A 58 3.99 -1.03 1.64
N LEU A 59 3.62 -0.31 2.71
CA LEU A 59 4.14 1.02 3.00
C LEU A 59 5.22 0.96 4.08
N THR A 60 6.28 1.74 3.89
CA THR A 60 7.38 1.85 4.85
C THR A 60 7.83 3.30 5.01
N LYS A 61 8.22 3.65 6.23
CA LYS A 61 8.90 4.92 6.53
C LYS A 61 10.42 4.79 6.32
N ARG A 62 10.94 3.58 6.14
CA ARG A 62 12.38 3.34 6.03
C ARG A 62 12.90 3.93 4.70
N PRO A 63 13.95 4.75 4.74
CA PRO A 63 14.60 5.25 3.54
C PRO A 63 15.39 4.16 2.78
N ASP A 64 15.71 3.01 3.38
CA ASP A 64 16.55 1.98 2.73
C ASP A 64 15.84 0.63 2.56
N TRP A 65 14.51 0.63 2.42
CA TRP A 65 13.81 -0.63 2.20
C TRP A 65 14.18 -1.20 0.82
N GLY A 66 14.97 -2.27 0.82
CA GLY A 66 15.54 -2.90 -0.39
C GLY A 66 17.06 -3.07 -0.34
N LYS A 67 17.76 -2.35 0.54
CA LYS A 67 19.14 -2.70 0.89
C LYS A 67 19.10 -3.74 2.01
N PRO A 68 19.55 -5.00 1.80
CA PRO A 68 19.87 -5.84 2.94
C PRO A 68 20.87 -5.07 3.82
N PRO A 69 20.85 -5.23 5.15
CA PRO A 69 21.90 -4.66 5.98
C PRO A 69 23.23 -5.13 5.42
N ALA A 70 24.10 -4.18 5.03
CA ALA A 70 25.46 -4.51 4.67
C ALA A 70 26.10 -5.11 5.93
N ASN A 71 26.33 -6.42 5.88
CA ASN A 71 27.02 -7.16 6.93
C ASN A 71 28.51 -6.81 6.91
#